data_AF-A0A5M3VNT2-F1
#
_entry.id   AF-A0A5M3VNT2-F1
#
_cell.length_a   1.000
_cell.length_b   1.000
_cell.length_c   1.000
_cell.angle_alpha   90.00
_cell.angle_beta   90.00
_cell.angle_gamma   90.00
#
_symmetry.space_group_name_H-M   'P 1'
#
loop_
_entity.id
_entity.type
_entity.pdbx_description
1 polymer ?
#
loop_
_entity_poly.entity_id
_entity_poly.type
_entity_poly.pdbx_seq_one_letter_code
_entity_poly.pdbx_strand_id
1 'polypeptide(L)' 'MAFRLIGGPSGNQGSPTLYEEGDDYLVQGYLLTPQELASLSVPDGETVVRVPKGLMTFLLKET' A
#
# COMPACT_ATOMS: atom_id res chain seq x y z
N MET A 1 7.52 5.68 -17.72
CA MET A 1 6.65 5.88 -16.55
C MET A 1 7.40 6.68 -15.51
N ALA A 2 6.74 7.60 -14.82
CA ALA A 2 7.32 8.36 -13.71
C ALA A 2 6.44 8.15 -12.47
N PHE A 3 7.00 7.53 -11.43
CA PHE A 3 6.30 7.31 -10.16
C PHE A 3 6.44 8.53 -9.28
N ARG A 4 5.33 9.06 -8.78
CA ARG A 4 5.37 10.18 -7.83
C ARG A 4 5.17 9.67 -6.41
N LEU A 5 6.11 9.98 -5.52
CA LEU A 5 5.96 9.74 -4.09
C LEU A 5 4.90 10.69 -3.51
N ILE A 6 3.82 10.13 -2.97
CA ILE A 6 2.73 10.90 -2.36
C ILE A 6 2.95 11.05 -0.85
N GLY A 7 3.50 10.04 -0.19
CA GLY A 7 3.84 10.12 1.23
C GLY A 7 4.16 8.77 1.90
N GLY A 8 4.75 8.86 3.08
CA GLY A 8 5.06 7.74 3.96
C GLY A 8 5.55 8.25 5.31
N PRO A 9 5.24 7.58 6.44
CA PRO A 9 5.64 8.02 7.78
C PRO A 9 7.14 7.81 8.09
N SER A 10 7.99 7.62 7.07
CA SER A 10 9.29 6.97 7.25
C SER A 10 10.34 7.88 7.89
N GLY A 11 10.46 7.78 9.21
CA GLY A 11 11.76 7.82 9.87
C GLY A 11 12.49 6.50 9.63
N ASN A 12 13.29 6.44 8.57
CA ASN A 12 14.43 5.54 8.33
C ASN A 12 14.36 4.01 8.65
N GLN A 13 13.19 3.39 8.86
CA GLN A 13 13.09 1.95 9.20
C GLN A 13 12.25 1.09 8.23
N GLY A 14 11.94 1.60 7.04
CA GLY A 14 11.33 0.85 5.95
C GLY A 14 9.81 0.75 6.06
N SER A 15 9.11 1.08 4.96
CA SER A 15 7.66 0.92 4.69
C SER A 15 6.68 1.42 5.78
N PRO A 16 5.56 2.06 5.42
CA PRO A 16 4.87 1.96 4.14
C PRO A 16 4.99 3.23 3.27
N THR A 17 4.85 3.07 1.96
CA THR A 17 5.00 4.18 0.99
C THR A 17 3.92 4.12 -0.08
N LEU A 18 3.36 5.27 -0.43
CA LEU A 18 2.33 5.41 -1.46
C LEU A 18 2.88 6.17 -2.67
N TYR A 19 2.67 5.61 -3.85
CA TYR A 19 3.03 6.20 -5.13
C TYR A 19 1.78 6.39 -6.00
N GLU A 20 1.83 7.38 -6.89
CA GLU A 20 0.83 7.64 -7.93
C GLU A 20 1.43 7.32 -9.31
N GLU A 21 0.69 6.58 -10.13
CA GLU A 21 0.99 6.26 -11.52
C GLU A 21 -0.28 6.38 -12.37
N GLY A 22 -0.43 7.49 -13.10
CA GLY A 22 -1.63 7.72 -13.91
C GLY A 22 -2.87 7.85 -13.04
N ASP A 23 -3.87 7.00 -13.28
CA ASP A 23 -5.10 6.92 -12.50
C ASP A 23 -5.02 5.88 -11.35
N ASP A 24 -3.87 5.21 -11.20
CA ASP A 24 -3.66 4.14 -10.23
C ASP A 24 -2.73 4.55 -9.08
N TYR A 25 -2.93 3.93 -7.92
CA TYR A 25 -2.03 4.04 -6.77
C TYR A 25 -1.22 2.76 -6.58
N LEU A 26 0.10 2.90 -6.44
CA LEU A 26 0.97 1.79 -6.05
C LEU A 26 1.30 1.90 -4.57
N VAL A 27 1.08 0.82 -3.83
CA VAL A 27 1.26 0.80 -2.37
C VAL A 27 2.36 -0.17 -1.97
N GLN A 28 3.43 0.33 -1.37
CA GLN A 28 4.45 -0.48 -0.72
C GLN A 28 4.05 -0.69 0.74
N GLY A 29 3.71 -1.93 1.09
CA GLY A 29 3.35 -2.35 2.45
C GLY A 29 4.13 -3.58 2.92
N TYR A 30 3.64 -4.21 3.97
CA TYR A 30 4.22 -5.44 4.52
C TYR A 30 3.45 -6.65 4.02
N LEU A 31 4.13 -7.67 3.50
CA LEU A 31 3.46 -8.92 3.12
C LEU A 31 2.78 -9.55 4.32
N LEU A 32 1.57 -10.04 4.12
CA LEU A 32 0.87 -10.85 5.11
C LEU A 32 1.52 -12.24 5.20
N THR A 33 1.45 -12.84 6.39
CA THR A 33 1.82 -14.25 6.56
C THR A 33 0.81 -15.16 5.86
N PRO A 34 1.18 -16.41 5.49
CA PRO A 34 0.23 -17.35 4.88
C PRO A 34 -1.03 -17.59 5.72
N GLN A 35 -0.91 -17.56 7.06
CA GLN A 35 -2.04 -17.70 7.97
C GLN A 35 -3.00 -16.52 7.89
N GLU A 36 -2.48 -15.30 7.81
CA GLU A 36 -3.30 -14.09 7.63
C GLU A 36 -3.96 -14.08 6.24
N LEU A 37 -3.23 -14.48 5.19
CA LEU A 37 -3.78 -14.60 3.84
C LEU A 37 -4.90 -15.65 3.75
N ALA A 38 -4.77 -16.78 4.45
CA ALA A 38 -5.81 -17.82 4.48
C ALA A 38 -7.12 -17.36 5.13
N SER A 39 -7.09 -16.28 5.92
CA SER A 39 -8.30 -15.65 6.47
C SER A 39 -8.99 -14.70 5.50
N LEU A 40 -8.39 -14.45 4.33
CA LEU A 40 -8.89 -13.58 3.27
C LEU A 40 -9.23 -14.44 2.03
N SER A 41 -10.26 -14.04 1.28
CA SER A 41 -10.59 -14.66 -0.01
C SER A 41 -9.84 -13.96 -1.13
N VAL A 42 -8.53 -14.22 -1.23
CA VAL A 42 -7.66 -13.65 -2.27
C VAL A 42 -7.54 -14.67 -3.42
N PRO A 43 -7.76 -14.26 -4.68
CA PRO A 43 -7.58 -15.14 -5.85
C PRO A 43 -6.14 -15.64 -6.03
N ASP A 44 -6.01 -16.76 -6.73
CA ASP A 44 -4.70 -17.32 -7.08
C ASP A 44 -3.90 -16.35 -7.97
N GLY A 45 -2.65 -16.09 -7.59
CA GLY A 45 -1.76 -15.16 -8.29
C GLY A 45 -1.78 -13.73 -7.74
N GLU A 46 -2.66 -13.43 -6.78
CA GLU A 46 -2.71 -12.13 -6.09
C GLU A 46 -2.07 -12.20 -4.69
N THR A 47 -1.70 -11.04 -4.14
CA THR A 47 -1.18 -10.94 -2.77
C THR A 47 -1.71 -9.69 -2.09
N VAL A 48 -1.72 -9.71 -0.76
CA VAL A 48 -2.19 -8.59 0.06
C VAL A 48 -1.03 -8.06 0.87
N VAL A 49 -0.90 -6.74 0.90
CA VAL A 49 0.04 -6.03 1.76
C VAL A 49 -0.72 -5.30 2.87
N ARG A 50 -0.16 -5.31 4.07
CA ARG A 50 -0.63 -4.51 5.20
C ARG A 50 -0.19 -3.07 5.00
N VAL A 51 -1.19 -2.19 4.94
CA VAL A 51 -1.03 -0.75 4.77
C VAL A 51 -1.54 -0.04 6.04
N PRO A 52 -0.67 0.66 6.78
CA PRO A 52 -1.09 1.48 7.92
C PRO A 52 -2.12 2.53 7.54
N LYS A 53 -3.21 2.64 8.32
CA LYS A 53 -4.32 3.58 8.06
C LYS A 53 -3.87 5.04 7.94
N GLY A 54 -2.77 5.43 8.60
CA GLY A 54 -2.21 6.78 8.50
C GLY A 54 -1.75 7.16 7.08
N LEU A 55 -1.50 6.18 6.20
CA LEU A 55 -1.23 6.48 4.79
C LEU A 55 -2.44 7.04 4.05
N MET A 56 -3.66 6.72 4.50
CA MET A 56 -4.89 7.20 3.87
C MET A 56 -5.05 8.72 4.01
N THR A 57 -4.31 9.37 4.91
CA THR A 57 -4.24 10.84 5.01
C THR A 57 -3.56 11.47 3.79
N PHE A 58 -2.74 10.71 3.06
CA PHE A 58 -2.08 11.19 1.84
C PHE A 58 -2.90 10.96 0.58
N LEU A 59 -3.96 10.15 0.64
CA LEU A 59 -4.88 9.99 -0.47
C LEU A 59 -5.74 11.26 -0.59
N LEU A 60 -5.86 11.76 -1.82
CA LEU A 60 -6.76 12.88 -2.10
C LEU A 60 -8.20 12.44 -1.77
N LYS A 61 -8.88 13.25 -0.98
CA LYS A 61 -10.29 13.02 -0.68
C LYS A 61 -11.08 13.56 -1.87
N GLU A 62 -11.68 12.68 -2.67
CA GLU A 62 -12.63 13.10 -3.69
C GLU A 62 -13.76 13.89 -2.98
N THR A 63 -14.00 15.11 -3.46
CA THR A 63 -14.97 16.06 -2.89
C THR A 63 -16.32 15.89 -3.55
#